data_AF-A0A1B7P144-F1
#
_entry.id   AF-A0A1B7P144-F1
#
_cell.length_a   1.000
_cell.length_b   1.000
_cell.length_c   1.000
_cell.angle_alpha   90.00
_cell.angle_beta   90.00
_cell.angle_gamma   90.00
#
_symmetry.space_group_name_H-M   'P 1'
#
loop_
_entity.id
_entity.type
_entity.pdbx_description
1 polymer ?
#
loop_
_entity_poly.entity_id
_entity_poly.type
_entity_poly.pdbx_seq_one_letter_code
_entity_poly.pdbx_strand_id
1 'polypeptide(L)'
;MVNLQWIQESFSWNKNNRNNEHFSAHCSTASIPSSTADYFHALDTLQMQERELAFDAAAIAKASKTEKAAASVLQSIRSEERSRLLQAGASDQFLANVDLINHGSDLMRVAQRLPKGAHLHCHFNTVLHPSFLVSQARTVKCMFIRSTLSLNAQLDNLDNAAITFSACGIRLRGKIFLTQIMNP
;
A
#
# COMPACT_ATOMS: atom_id res chain seq x y z
N MET A 1 4.84 -14.06 -27.67
CA MET A 1 5.60 -12.81 -27.78
C MET A 1 4.65 -11.69 -27.42
N VAL A 2 4.59 -11.33 -26.13
CA VAL A 2 3.50 -10.51 -25.58
C VAL A 2 3.93 -9.05 -25.60
N ASN A 3 3.12 -8.23 -26.28
CA ASN A 3 3.31 -6.81 -26.54
C ASN A 3 2.94 -6.00 -25.29
N LEU A 4 3.92 -5.38 -24.64
CA LEU A 4 3.75 -4.57 -23.43
C LEU A 4 3.48 -3.11 -23.82
N GLN A 5 2.23 -2.81 -24.18
CA GLN A 5 1.81 -1.48 -24.63
C GLN A 5 1.45 -0.50 -23.49
N TRP A 6 1.56 -0.93 -22.22
CA TRP A 6 1.15 -0.14 -21.05
C TRP A 6 2.23 0.81 -20.48
N ILE A 7 3.46 0.78 -20.98
CA ILE A 7 4.54 1.65 -20.47
C ILE A 7 4.50 3.05 -21.11
N GLN A 8 3.73 3.28 -22.17
CA GLN A 8 3.70 4.58 -22.87
C GLN A 8 2.66 5.60 -22.37
N GLU A 9 1.70 5.22 -21.52
CA GLU A 9 0.59 6.14 -21.19
C GLU A 9 0.89 7.13 -20.05
N SER A 10 2.02 7.02 -19.35
CA SER A 10 2.36 7.93 -18.23
C SER A 10 3.08 9.23 -18.63
N PHE A 11 3.42 9.42 -19.91
CA PHE A 11 4.05 10.65 -20.38
C PHE A 11 3.49 11.11 -21.73
N SER A 12 2.17 11.31 -21.80
CA SER A 12 1.56 12.10 -22.87
C SER A 12 1.22 13.49 -22.34
N TRP A 13 2.20 14.41 -22.43
CA TRP A 13 1.96 15.83 -22.25
C TRP A 13 1.10 16.31 -23.43
N ASN A 14 -0.18 16.53 -23.18
CA ASN A 14 -1.11 17.11 -24.13
C ASN A 14 -0.72 18.57 -24.42
N LYS A 15 -0.19 18.83 -25.61
CA LYS A 15 0.14 20.16 -26.11
C LYS A 15 -1.01 20.63 -27.01
N ASN A 16 -1.98 21.34 -26.45
CA ASN A 16 -2.33 22.70 -26.90
C ASN A 16 -3.62 23.28 -26.27
N ASN A 17 -3.50 24.58 -26.00
CA ASN A 17 -4.53 25.61 -26.01
C ASN A 17 -5.43 25.79 -24.77
N ARG A 18 -4.90 26.52 -23.78
CA ARG A 18 -5.66 27.55 -23.08
C ARG A 18 -4.80 28.80 -22.90
N ASN A 19 -5.13 29.84 -23.66
CA ASN A 19 -4.76 31.20 -23.33
C ASN A 19 -5.43 31.54 -22.00
N ASN A 20 -4.63 31.85 -20.97
CA ASN A 20 -5.03 32.82 -19.97
C ASN A 20 -3.80 33.37 -19.28
N GLU A 21 -3.70 34.70 -19.33
CA GLU A 21 -2.75 35.54 -18.64
C GLU A 21 -2.88 35.36 -17.11
N HIS A 22 -1.82 35.79 -16.42
CA HIS A 22 -1.63 35.83 -14.96
C HIS A 22 -1.11 34.53 -14.32
N PHE A 23 0.21 34.41 -14.23
CA PHE A 23 0.94 34.52 -12.95
C PHE A 23 2.45 34.54 -13.26
N SER A 24 3.01 35.75 -13.35
CA SER A 24 4.44 36.01 -13.38
C SER A 24 4.96 36.00 -11.95
N ALA A 25 5.70 34.94 -11.59
CA ALA A 25 6.89 35.00 -10.72
C ALA A 25 7.49 33.59 -10.60
N HIS A 26 8.76 33.45 -11.00
CA HIS A 26 9.63 32.28 -10.83
C HIS A 26 9.44 31.06 -11.76
N CYS A 27 9.72 31.25 -13.05
CA CYS A 27 10.34 30.18 -13.84
C CYS A 27 11.81 30.55 -14.02
N SER A 28 12.65 30.11 -13.09
CA SER A 28 14.11 30.19 -13.27
C SER A 28 14.45 29.36 -14.50
N THR A 29 14.92 30.02 -15.55
CA THR A 29 15.53 29.36 -16.71
C THR A 29 16.60 28.41 -16.19
N ALA A 30 16.35 27.10 -16.24
CA ALA A 30 17.36 26.12 -15.90
C ALA A 30 18.49 26.25 -16.92
N SER A 31 19.53 26.99 -16.55
CA SER A 31 20.76 27.13 -17.33
C SER A 31 21.36 25.74 -17.47
N ILE A 32 21.45 25.24 -18.71
CA ILE A 32 22.11 23.97 -19.01
C ILE A 32 23.55 24.10 -18.49
N PRO A 33 24.01 23.21 -17.58
CA PRO A 33 25.32 23.33 -16.98
C PRO A 33 26.40 23.26 -18.06
N SER A 34 27.28 24.26 -18.10
CA SER A 34 28.31 24.44 -19.12
C SER A 34 29.53 23.52 -18.94
N SER A 35 29.71 22.97 -17.75
CA SER A 35 30.82 22.07 -17.42
C SER A 35 30.38 20.92 -16.52
N THR A 36 31.19 19.87 -16.44
CA THR A 36 30.97 18.72 -15.54
C THR A 36 30.93 19.14 -14.07
N ALA A 37 31.75 20.12 -13.67
CA ALA A 37 31.76 20.65 -12.31
C ALA A 37 30.46 21.40 -12.00
N ASP A 38 29.98 22.23 -12.94
CA ASP A 38 28.71 22.94 -12.81
C ASP A 38 27.53 21.97 -12.74
N TYR A 39 27.59 20.86 -13.48
CA TYR A 39 26.58 19.79 -13.42
C TYR A 39 26.53 19.15 -12.04
N PHE A 40 27.67 18.72 -11.48
CA PHE A 40 27.68 18.10 -10.16
C PHE A 40 27.28 19.06 -9.04
N HIS A 41 27.66 20.33 -9.15
CA HIS A 41 27.19 21.37 -8.21
C HIS A 41 25.68 21.58 -8.30
N ALA A 42 25.12 21.66 -9.52
CA ALA A 42 23.69 21.77 -9.72
C ALA A 42 22.94 20.52 -9.20
N LEU A 43 23.49 19.32 -9.43
CA LEU A 43 22.96 18.07 -8.91
C LEU A 43 22.94 18.05 -7.37
N ASP A 44 24.04 18.43 -6.73
CA ASP A 44 24.12 18.48 -5.26
C ASP A 44 23.14 19.50 -4.68
N THR A 45 23.05 20.67 -5.32
CA THR A 45 22.08 21.72 -4.95
C THR A 45 20.64 21.18 -5.02
N LEU A 46 20.27 20.51 -6.12
CA LEU A 46 18.94 19.94 -6.30
C LEU A 46 18.67 18.83 -5.27
N GLN A 47 19.61 17.92 -5.05
CA GLN A 47 19.46 16.85 -4.06
C GLN A 47 19.36 17.38 -2.63
N MET A 48 20.01 18.51 -2.33
CA MET A 48 19.90 19.16 -1.03
C MET A 48 18.51 19.79 -0.87
N GLN A 49 18.03 20.50 -1.88
CA GLN A 49 16.67 21.07 -1.89
C GLN A 49 15.59 19.99 -1.74
N GLU A 50 15.72 18.87 -2.46
CA GLU A 50 14.80 17.73 -2.31
C GLU A 50 14.79 17.17 -0.89
N ARG A 51 15.97 17.06 -0.25
CA ARG A 51 16.09 16.59 1.13
C ARG A 51 15.48 17.56 2.14
N GLU A 52 15.59 18.86 1.90
CA GLU A 52 15.00 19.90 2.76
C GLU A 52 13.47 19.93 2.67
N LEU A 53 12.92 19.59 1.50
CA LEU A 53 11.46 19.54 1.26
C LEU A 53 10.80 18.22 1.67
N ALA A 54 11.58 17.21 2.08
CA ALA A 54 11.05 15.91 2.48
C ALA A 54 10.14 16.02 3.72
N PHE A 55 9.10 15.17 3.77
CA PHE A 55 8.12 15.20 4.87
C PHE A 55 8.74 14.97 6.26
N ASP A 56 9.88 14.29 6.31
CA ASP A 56 10.63 13.93 7.51
C ASP A 56 11.89 14.79 7.75
N ALA A 57 12.15 15.82 6.93
CA ALA A 57 13.35 16.65 7.01
C ALA A 57 13.57 17.24 8.41
N ALA A 58 12.50 17.76 9.03
CA ALA A 58 12.55 18.32 10.38
C ALA A 58 12.87 17.25 11.45
N ALA A 59 12.41 16.01 11.27
CA ALA A 59 12.69 14.91 12.18
C ALA A 59 14.16 14.46 12.05
N ILE A 60 14.66 14.36 10.81
CA ILE A 60 16.06 14.01 10.51
C ILE A 60 17.02 15.06 11.09
N ALA A 61 16.70 16.35 10.95
CA ALA A 61 17.51 17.44 11.49
C ALA A 61 17.66 17.37 13.01
N LYS A 62 16.59 16.96 13.71
CA LYS A 62 16.55 16.82 15.18
C LYS A 62 17.05 15.46 15.69
N ALA A 63 17.29 14.50 14.80
CA ALA A 63 17.66 13.14 15.19
C ALA A 63 18.98 13.09 15.96
N SER A 64 18.97 12.32 17.05
CA SER A 64 20.13 12.02 17.89
C SER A 64 21.16 11.17 17.14
N LYS A 65 22.37 11.07 17.70
CA LYS A 65 23.45 10.23 17.14
C LYS A 65 23.03 8.76 17.05
N THR A 66 22.32 8.26 18.06
CA THR A 66 21.83 6.87 18.10
C THR A 66 20.78 6.61 17.02
N GLU A 67 19.84 7.54 16.83
CA GLU A 67 18.83 7.43 15.77
C GLU A 67 19.45 7.46 14.38
N LYS A 68 20.45 8.32 14.16
CA LYS A 68 21.21 8.37 12.90
C LYS A 68 21.98 7.07 12.63
N ALA A 69 22.60 6.49 13.67
CA ALA A 69 23.27 5.20 13.55
C ALA A 69 22.28 4.06 13.24
N ALA A 70 21.13 4.02 13.92
CA ALA A 70 20.07 3.05 13.66
C ALA A 70 19.51 3.19 12.23
N ALA A 71 19.29 4.43 11.76
CA ALA A 71 18.85 4.71 10.40
C ALA A 71 19.87 4.22 9.36
N SER A 72 21.17 4.39 9.61
CA SER A 72 22.22 3.88 8.73
C SER A 72 22.18 2.35 8.63
N VAL A 73 21.98 1.64 9.74
CA VAL A 73 21.85 0.17 9.74
C VAL A 73 20.61 -0.25 8.95
N LEU A 74 19.48 0.42 9.16
CA LEU A 74 18.24 0.15 8.43
C LEU A 74 18.39 0.38 6.93
N GLN A 75 19.12 1.41 6.52
CA GLN A 75 19.39 1.69 5.12
C GLN A 75 20.24 0.58 4.48
N SER A 76 21.23 0.05 5.20
CA SER A 76 22.02 -1.10 4.75
C SER A 76 21.15 -2.34 4.56
N ILE A 77 20.33 -2.70 5.56
CA ILE A 77 19.39 -3.83 5.48
C ILE A 77 18.45 -3.66 4.28
N ARG A 78 17.87 -2.47 4.11
CA ARG A 78 16.97 -2.16 2.99
C ARG A 78 17.65 -2.35 1.63
N SER A 79 18.91 -1.93 1.51
CA SER A 79 19.66 -1.99 0.24
C SER A 79 20.03 -3.43 -0.14
N GLU A 80 20.44 -4.22 0.85
CA GLU A 80 20.72 -5.65 0.68
C GLU A 80 19.46 -6.42 0.31
N GLU A 81 18.36 -6.23 1.06
CA GLU A 81 17.09 -6.88 0.76
C GLU A 81 16.55 -6.51 -0.62
N ARG A 82 16.60 -5.23 -1.01
CA ARG A 82 16.16 -4.80 -2.33
C ARG A 82 16.92 -5.56 -3.43
N SER A 83 18.23 -5.70 -3.28
CA SER A 83 19.06 -6.41 -4.25
C SER A 83 18.67 -7.88 -4.35
N ARG A 84 18.43 -8.54 -3.20
CA ARG A 84 17.98 -9.94 -3.15
C ARG A 84 16.59 -10.14 -3.76
N LEU A 85 15.64 -9.24 -3.48
CA LEU A 85 14.27 -9.32 -3.98
C LEU A 85 14.20 -9.12 -5.50
N LEU A 86 15.02 -8.23 -6.06
CA LEU A 86 15.14 -8.04 -7.50
C LEU A 86 15.68 -9.32 -8.18
N GLN A 87 16.67 -9.97 -7.58
CA GLN A 87 17.20 -11.24 -8.10
C GLN A 87 16.19 -12.39 -7.99
N ALA A 88 15.38 -12.40 -6.93
CA ALA A 88 14.33 -13.40 -6.72
C ALA A 88 13.09 -13.21 -7.63
N GLY A 89 13.03 -12.14 -8.42
CA GLY A 89 11.88 -11.84 -9.28
C GLY A 89 10.62 -11.51 -8.49
N ALA A 90 10.76 -10.76 -7.39
CA ALA A 90 9.61 -10.34 -6.58
C ALA A 90 8.55 -9.64 -7.47
N SER A 91 7.29 -10.03 -7.29
CA SER A 91 6.17 -9.47 -8.05
C SER A 91 5.82 -8.08 -7.54
N ASP A 92 5.03 -7.31 -8.29
CA ASP A 92 4.38 -6.12 -7.75
C ASP A 92 3.13 -6.47 -6.91
N GLN A 93 2.68 -7.73 -6.94
CA GLN A 93 1.50 -8.20 -6.23
C GLN A 93 1.82 -8.64 -4.79
N PHE A 94 1.07 -8.13 -3.82
CA PHE A 94 1.24 -8.48 -2.40
C PHE A 94 1.11 -9.98 -2.14
N LEU A 95 0.09 -10.64 -2.69
CA LEU A 95 -0.17 -12.06 -2.45
C LEU A 95 0.96 -12.96 -2.96
N ALA A 96 1.60 -12.59 -4.08
CA ALA A 96 2.74 -13.33 -4.61
C ALA A 96 4.01 -13.19 -3.73
N ASN A 97 4.07 -12.15 -2.90
CA ASN A 97 5.24 -11.85 -2.05
C ASN A 97 4.99 -12.10 -0.57
N VAL A 98 3.80 -12.53 -0.16
CA VAL A 98 3.41 -12.59 1.27
C VAL A 98 4.38 -13.45 2.09
N ASP A 99 4.83 -14.57 1.52
CA ASP A 99 5.79 -15.47 2.18
C ASP A 99 7.20 -14.85 2.27
N LEU A 100 7.63 -14.15 1.21
CA LEU A 100 8.89 -13.41 1.21
C LEU A 100 8.90 -12.31 2.27
N ILE A 101 7.78 -11.60 2.43
CA ILE A 101 7.60 -10.54 3.40
C ILE A 101 7.58 -11.12 4.83
N ASN A 102 6.81 -12.18 5.07
CA ASN A 102 6.60 -12.73 6.40
C ASN A 102 7.79 -13.53 6.94
N HIS A 103 8.50 -14.27 6.08
CA HIS A 103 9.55 -15.19 6.49
C HIS A 103 10.95 -14.77 6.05
N GLY A 104 11.06 -13.93 5.03
CA GLY A 104 12.32 -13.59 4.39
C GLY A 104 12.78 -12.15 4.57
N SER A 105 12.05 -11.27 5.27
CA SER A 105 12.41 -9.85 5.40
C SER A 105 12.79 -9.47 6.83
N ASP A 106 14.07 -9.18 7.04
CA ASP A 106 14.60 -8.49 8.21
C ASP A 106 14.05 -7.07 8.35
N LEU A 107 13.80 -6.37 7.24
CA LEU A 107 13.15 -5.07 7.27
C LEU A 107 11.75 -5.16 7.87
N MET A 108 10.97 -6.19 7.51
CA MET A 108 9.67 -6.46 8.12
C MET A 108 9.80 -6.77 9.61
N ARG A 109 10.80 -7.59 10.01
CA ARG A 109 11.07 -7.89 11.43
C ARG A 109 11.38 -6.63 12.24
N VAL A 110 12.11 -5.67 11.68
CA VAL A 110 12.36 -4.39 12.34
C VAL A 110 11.09 -3.53 12.37
N ALA A 111 10.36 -3.44 11.25
CA ALA A 111 9.14 -2.67 11.14
C ALA A 111 8.05 -3.12 12.14
N GLN A 112 7.97 -4.41 12.45
CA GLN A 112 7.09 -4.96 13.49
C GLN A 112 7.40 -4.41 14.89
N ARG A 113 8.67 -4.11 15.19
CA ARG A 113 9.13 -3.60 16.48
C ARG A 113 9.05 -2.07 16.61
N LEU A 114 8.95 -1.36 15.49
CA LEU A 114 8.85 0.11 15.51
C LEU A 114 7.49 0.57 16.04
N PRO A 115 7.47 1.60 16.92
CA PRO A 115 6.23 2.23 17.38
C PRO A 115 5.62 3.06 16.23
N LYS A 116 4.60 2.52 15.56
CA LYS A 116 3.96 3.12 14.38
C LYS A 116 2.95 4.25 14.71
N GLY A 117 2.76 4.56 15.98
CA GLY A 117 1.73 5.52 16.41
C GLY A 117 0.33 4.92 16.37
N ALA A 118 -0.60 5.61 15.71
CA ALA A 118 -2.02 5.25 15.68
C ALA A 118 -2.49 4.80 14.29
N HIS A 119 -3.44 3.85 14.26
CA HIS A 119 -4.10 3.41 13.04
C HIS A 119 -5.31 4.32 12.75
N LEU A 120 -5.11 5.36 11.94
CA LEU A 120 -6.10 6.43 11.76
C LEU A 120 -7.18 6.13 10.71
N HIS A 121 -6.91 5.23 9.76
CA HIS A 121 -7.86 4.82 8.73
C HIS A 121 -8.07 3.32 8.80
N CYS A 122 -9.23 2.88 9.29
CA CYS A 122 -9.51 1.47 9.46
C CYS A 122 -11.01 1.20 9.36
N HIS A 123 -11.42 0.26 8.51
CA HIS A 123 -12.79 -0.24 8.49
C HIS A 123 -12.91 -1.39 9.48
N PHE A 124 -13.72 -1.22 10.53
CA PHE A 124 -13.82 -2.20 11.63
C PHE A 124 -14.10 -3.64 11.15
N ASN A 125 -14.91 -3.78 10.10
CA ASN A 125 -15.27 -5.09 9.54
C ASN A 125 -14.12 -5.79 8.78
N THR A 126 -13.00 -5.12 8.54
CA THR A 126 -11.87 -5.66 7.76
C THR A 126 -10.57 -5.80 8.55
N VAL A 127 -10.57 -5.46 9.85
CA VAL A 127 -9.36 -5.49 10.71
C VAL A 127 -9.08 -6.88 11.26
N LEU A 128 -10.12 -7.72 11.32
CA LEU A 128 -10.04 -9.05 11.87
C LEU A 128 -9.56 -10.03 10.81
N HIS A 129 -8.59 -10.87 11.17
CA HIS A 129 -8.12 -11.92 10.30
C HIS A 129 -9.29 -12.85 9.91
N PRO A 130 -9.45 -13.25 8.64
CA PRO A 130 -10.59 -14.06 8.21
C PRO A 130 -10.75 -15.37 9.01
N SER A 131 -9.64 -16.00 9.42
CA SER A 131 -9.71 -17.21 10.24
C SER A 131 -10.39 -16.99 11.60
N PHE A 132 -10.23 -15.82 12.20
CA PHE A 132 -10.93 -15.43 13.43
C PHE A 132 -12.42 -15.25 13.15
N LEU A 133 -12.79 -14.58 12.06
CA LEU A 133 -14.19 -14.40 11.70
C LEU A 133 -14.87 -15.76 11.45
N VAL A 134 -14.21 -16.66 10.71
CA VAL A 134 -14.71 -18.00 10.42
C VAL A 134 -14.82 -18.85 11.68
N SER A 135 -13.85 -18.80 12.60
CA SER A 135 -13.92 -19.56 13.84
C SER A 135 -15.09 -19.12 14.71
N GLN A 136 -15.32 -17.82 14.82
CA GLN A 136 -16.45 -17.26 15.58
C GLN A 136 -17.78 -17.61 14.89
N ALA A 137 -17.86 -17.43 13.57
CA ALA A 137 -19.04 -17.73 12.76
C ALA A 137 -19.54 -19.17 12.93
N ARG A 138 -18.62 -20.15 13.02
CA ARG A 138 -18.96 -21.57 13.23
C ARG A 138 -19.70 -21.85 14.54
N THR A 139 -19.57 -20.98 15.55
CA THR A 139 -20.23 -21.15 16.85
C THR A 139 -21.61 -20.49 16.90
N VAL A 140 -21.97 -19.68 15.91
CA VAL A 140 -23.25 -18.97 15.86
C VAL A 140 -24.35 -19.92 15.42
N LYS A 141 -25.28 -20.24 16.34
CA LYS A 141 -26.38 -21.20 16.11
C LYS A 141 -27.32 -20.85 14.96
N CYS A 142 -27.38 -19.59 14.55
CA CYS A 142 -28.33 -19.09 13.54
C CYS A 142 -27.62 -18.36 12.39
N MET A 143 -26.50 -18.91 11.92
CA MET A 143 -25.85 -18.45 10.70
C MET A 143 -26.30 -19.28 9.50
N PHE A 144 -26.78 -18.63 8.46
CA PHE A 144 -27.23 -19.22 7.21
C PHE A 144 -26.32 -18.79 6.07
N ILE A 145 -25.97 -19.75 5.21
CA ILE A 145 -25.24 -19.53 3.96
C ILE A 145 -26.23 -19.77 2.83
N ARG A 146 -26.36 -18.81 1.92
CA ARG A 146 -27.23 -18.88 0.75
C ARG A 146 -26.41 -18.71 -0.51
N SER A 147 -26.74 -19.46 -1.55
CA SER A 147 -26.23 -19.27 -2.90
C SER A 147 -27.36 -18.79 -3.82
N THR A 148 -27.05 -17.95 -4.80
CA THR A 148 -28.01 -17.56 -5.84
C THR A 148 -28.32 -18.70 -6.82
N LEU A 149 -27.39 -19.66 -6.98
CA LEU A 149 -27.51 -20.82 -7.87
C LEU A 149 -27.24 -22.13 -7.11
N SER A 150 -27.79 -23.24 -7.59
CA SER A 150 -27.52 -24.56 -7.01
C SER A 150 -26.05 -24.95 -7.21
N LEU A 151 -25.36 -25.27 -6.10
CA LEU A 151 -23.94 -25.69 -6.11
C LEU A 151 -23.78 -27.21 -6.22
N ASN A 152 -24.72 -27.89 -6.88
CA ASN A 152 -24.58 -29.33 -7.11
C ASN A 152 -23.47 -29.59 -8.15
N ALA A 153 -22.84 -30.76 -8.05
CA ALA A 153 -21.72 -31.14 -8.90
C ALA A 153 -22.09 -31.26 -10.39
N GLN A 154 -23.39 -31.27 -10.73
CA GLN A 154 -23.87 -31.47 -12.10
C GLN A 154 -24.04 -30.19 -12.91
N LEU A 155 -24.21 -29.02 -12.28
CA LEU A 155 -24.54 -27.78 -13.00
C LEU A 155 -23.38 -26.79 -13.16
N ASP A 156 -22.17 -27.13 -12.69
CA ASP A 156 -20.96 -26.27 -12.78
C ASP A 156 -21.22 -24.77 -12.54
N ASN A 157 -22.02 -24.47 -11.51
CA ASN A 157 -22.46 -23.10 -11.21
C ASN A 157 -21.48 -22.34 -10.29
N LEU A 158 -20.34 -22.94 -9.95
CA LEU A 158 -19.46 -22.42 -8.90
C LEU A 158 -18.96 -21.01 -9.22
N ASP A 159 -18.56 -20.78 -10.48
CA ASP A 159 -18.00 -19.50 -10.93
C ASP A 159 -19.05 -18.38 -11.05
N ASN A 160 -20.33 -18.72 -11.16
CA ASN A 160 -21.44 -17.78 -11.38
C ASN A 160 -22.30 -17.56 -10.12
N ALA A 161 -22.12 -18.39 -9.10
CA ALA A 161 -22.91 -18.34 -7.88
C ALA A 161 -22.41 -17.22 -6.95
N ALA A 162 -23.32 -16.36 -6.49
CA ALA A 162 -23.04 -15.41 -5.43
C ALA A 162 -23.41 -16.02 -4.07
N ILE A 163 -22.43 -16.09 -3.15
CA ILE A 163 -22.62 -16.60 -1.80
C ILE A 163 -22.92 -15.44 -0.84
N THR A 164 -24.01 -15.54 -0.09
CA THR A 164 -24.38 -14.59 0.96
C THR A 164 -24.37 -15.28 2.32
N PHE A 165 -23.76 -14.63 3.31
CA PHE A 165 -23.79 -15.05 4.71
C PHE A 165 -24.78 -14.17 5.48
N SER A 166 -25.65 -14.77 6.28
CA SER A 166 -26.61 -14.02 7.11
C SER A 166 -26.71 -14.64 8.50
N ALA A 167 -26.73 -13.79 9.52
CA ALA A 167 -26.99 -14.22 10.89
C ALA A 167 -28.41 -13.78 11.27
N CYS A 168 -29.27 -14.74 11.63
CA CYS A 168 -30.57 -14.42 12.19
C CYS A 168 -30.39 -14.18 13.69
N GLY A 169 -30.61 -12.95 14.15
CA GLY A 169 -30.56 -12.62 15.56
C GLY A 169 -31.61 -13.42 16.33
N ILE A 170 -31.17 -14.32 17.22
CA ILE A 170 -32.08 -14.91 18.19
C ILE A 170 -32.53 -13.76 19.08
N ARG A 171 -33.82 -13.44 19.06
CA ARG A 171 -34.45 -12.44 19.92
C ARG A 171 -34.40 -12.94 21.37
N LEU A 172 -33.22 -12.89 22.00
CA LEU A 172 -33.10 -12.96 23.44
C LEU A 172 -33.71 -11.66 23.96
N ARG A 173 -34.79 -11.80 24.74
CA ARG A 173 -35.53 -10.69 25.35
C ARG A 173 -34.57 -9.63 25.88
N GLY A 174 -34.47 -8.48 25.20
CA GLY A 174 -34.03 -7.23 25.80
C GLY A 174 -32.81 -6.47 25.24
N LYS A 175 -32.05 -6.95 24.24
CA LYS A 175 -30.99 -6.10 23.61
C LYS A 175 -30.84 -6.36 22.10
N ILE A 176 -31.07 -5.31 21.31
CA ILE A 176 -30.87 -5.26 19.85
C ILE A 176 -29.37 -5.01 19.59
N PHE A 177 -28.74 -5.84 18.76
CA PHE A 177 -27.46 -5.51 18.12
C PHE A 177 -27.61 -5.64 16.60
N LEU A 178 -26.97 -4.69 15.90
CA LEU A 178 -27.21 -4.29 14.52
C LEU A 178 -27.32 -5.45 13.51
N THR A 179 -28.40 -5.41 12.72
CA THR A 179 -28.43 -5.96 11.37
C THR A 179 -27.83 -4.91 10.45
N GLN A 180 -26.56 -5.04 10.06
CA GLN A 180 -26.01 -4.26 8.96
C GLN A 180 -26.13 -5.11 7.69
N ILE A 181 -27.15 -4.83 6.89
CA ILE A 181 -27.27 -5.31 5.52
C ILE A 181 -26.30 -4.45 4.71
N MET A 182 -25.17 -5.02 4.28
CA MET A 182 -24.38 -4.42 3.20
C MET A 182 -25.20 -4.56 1.91
N ASN A 183 -25.70 -3.45 1.40
CA ASN A 183 -26.04 -3.27 -0.01
C ASN A 183 -25.15 -2.15 -0.56
N PRO A 184 -24.75 -2.23 -1.84
CA PRO A 184 -23.86 -1.26 -2.49
C PRO A 184 -24.44 0.16 -2.57
#